data_AF-A0A6L7WNH6-F1
#
_entry.id   AF-A0A6L7WNH6-F1
#
_cell.length_a   1.000
_cell.length_b   1.000
_cell.length_c   1.000
_cell.angle_alpha   90.00
_cell.angle_beta   90.00
_cell.angle_gamma   90.00
#
_symmetry.space_group_name_H-M   'P 1'
#
loop_
_entity.id
_entity.type
_entity.pdbx_description
1 polymer ?
#
loop_
_entity_poly.entity_id
_entity_poly.type
_entity_poly.pdbx_seq_one_letter_code
_entity_poly.pdbx_strand_id
1 'polypeptide(L)'
;MRARWHELTPPLSLALTAVSCWAVGIAHTATYRTLVTGNEAAALQSVSPLDGVWFALAILGILGAHELGHWYAARRYRLEVSLPLFIPGPTFAGTFGAFIRMRERPPTRRCAFDVAAAGPLTGFAARPEGGDRTVHAGAPRSDGDRTRRRASRPAADRRRPRPRSPVDNGYAIALHPLATAAWVGMLLTALNLFPAGQLDGGHVAHALLPRPWARAAGLAATTAAALLSTESTIWIAWTLVTSVMTFTSWNAAP
;
A
#
# COMPACT_ATOMS: atom_id res chain seq x y z
N MET A 1 -31.54 -10.70 -17.05
CA MET A 1 -30.90 -9.52 -16.41
C MET A 1 -29.73 -9.84 -15.46
N ARG A 2 -29.69 -10.97 -14.73
CA ARG A 2 -28.59 -11.30 -13.79
C ARG A 2 -27.23 -11.64 -14.45
N ALA A 3 -27.22 -12.14 -15.69
CA ALA A 3 -25.97 -12.55 -16.36
C ALA A 3 -25.01 -11.38 -16.69
N ARG A 4 -25.53 -10.20 -17.06
CA ARG A 4 -24.69 -9.04 -17.46
C ARG A 4 -23.96 -8.37 -16.30
N TRP A 5 -24.47 -8.49 -15.07
CA TRP A 5 -23.87 -7.83 -13.90
C TRP A 5 -22.52 -8.42 -13.54
N HIS A 6 -22.37 -9.75 -13.62
CA HIS A 6 -21.10 -10.43 -13.31
C HIS A 6 -19.99 -10.11 -14.32
N GLU A 7 -20.34 -9.91 -15.59
CA GLU A 7 -19.40 -9.53 -16.64
C GLU A 7 -18.96 -8.06 -16.53
N LEU A 8 -19.86 -7.18 -16.08
CA LEU A 8 -19.58 -5.75 -15.91
C LEU A 8 -18.90 -5.40 -14.58
N THR A 9 -18.89 -6.31 -13.60
CA THR A 9 -18.35 -6.00 -12.25
C THR A 9 -16.85 -5.66 -12.30
N PRO A 10 -15.96 -6.46 -12.92
CA PRO A 10 -14.52 -6.14 -12.97
C PRO A 10 -14.17 -4.84 -13.71
N PRO A 11 -14.68 -4.55 -14.93
CA PRO A 11 -14.33 -3.30 -15.60
C PRO A 11 -14.90 -2.08 -14.89
N LEU A 12 -16.10 -2.19 -14.29
CA LEU A 12 -16.68 -1.09 -13.50
C LEU A 12 -15.85 -0.82 -12.24
N SER A 13 -15.42 -1.86 -11.52
CA SER A 13 -14.65 -1.69 -10.30
C SER A 13 -13.26 -1.10 -10.57
N LEU A 14 -12.63 -1.52 -11.67
CA LEU A 14 -11.40 -0.91 -12.17
C LEU A 14 -11.62 0.57 -12.52
N ALA A 15 -12.68 0.91 -13.26
CA ALA A 15 -12.97 2.29 -13.62
C ALA A 15 -13.23 3.19 -12.40
N LEU A 16 -14.02 2.72 -11.44
CA LEU A 16 -14.27 3.45 -10.19
C LEU A 16 -12.99 3.63 -9.38
N THR A 17 -12.14 2.61 -9.32
CA THR A 17 -10.86 2.69 -8.61
C THR A 17 -9.91 3.65 -9.31
N ALA A 18 -9.88 3.64 -10.64
CA ALA A 18 -9.10 4.59 -11.42
C ALA A 18 -9.53 6.04 -11.16
N VAL A 19 -10.83 6.32 -11.12
CA VAL A 19 -11.36 7.65 -10.79
C VAL A 19 -10.98 8.05 -9.36
N SER A 20 -11.09 7.14 -8.39
CA SER A 20 -10.73 7.40 -6.99
C SER A 20 -9.23 7.67 -6.83
N CYS A 21 -8.36 6.83 -7.40
CA CYS A 21 -6.91 7.04 -7.40
C CYS A 21 -6.52 8.31 -8.14
N TRP A 22 -7.19 8.65 -9.23
CA TRP A 22 -6.96 9.88 -9.97
C TRP A 22 -7.29 11.13 -9.12
N ALA A 23 -8.45 11.15 -8.47
CA ALA A 23 -8.84 12.24 -7.58
C ALA A 23 -7.88 12.40 -6.39
N VAL A 24 -7.45 11.29 -5.78
CA VAL A 24 -6.45 11.30 -4.71
C VAL A 24 -5.08 11.75 -5.22
N GLY A 25 -4.71 11.40 -6.45
CA GLY A 25 -3.48 11.87 -7.11
C GLY A 25 -3.45 13.38 -7.34
N ILE A 26 -4.58 13.98 -7.68
CA ILE A 26 -4.74 15.45 -7.76
C ILE A 26 -4.48 16.07 -6.38
N ALA A 27 -5.06 15.53 -5.32
CA ALA A 27 -4.86 16.02 -3.96
C ALA A 27 -3.40 15.90 -3.49
N HIS A 28 -2.72 14.80 -3.82
CA HIS A 28 -1.29 14.64 -3.56
C HIS A 28 -0.45 15.66 -4.33
N THR A 29 -0.82 15.96 -5.57
CA THR A 29 -0.12 16.99 -6.37
C THR A 29 -0.31 18.37 -5.79
N ALA A 30 -1.53 18.73 -5.37
CA ALA A 30 -1.80 19.98 -4.68
C ALA A 30 -0.92 20.10 -3.42
N THR A 31 -0.89 19.04 -2.61
CA THR A 31 -0.05 18.99 -1.39
C THR A 31 1.44 19.16 -1.73
N TYR A 32 1.94 18.42 -2.71
CA TYR A 32 3.32 18.52 -3.18
C TYR A 32 3.66 19.95 -3.61
N ARG A 33 2.84 20.59 -4.45
CA ARG A 33 3.09 21.96 -4.93
C ARG A 33 2.97 22.99 -3.83
N THR A 34 2.07 22.83 -2.87
CA THR A 34 1.99 23.68 -1.68
C THR A 34 3.29 23.59 -0.87
N LEU A 35 3.82 22.37 -0.67
CA LEU A 35 5.08 22.17 0.04
C LEU A 35 6.29 22.76 -0.72
N VAL A 36 6.30 22.68 -2.05
CA VAL A 36 7.38 23.23 -2.89
C VAL A 36 7.34 24.75 -2.95
N THR A 37 6.17 25.34 -3.16
CA THR A 37 6.01 26.78 -3.38
C THR A 37 5.82 27.58 -2.10
N GLY A 38 5.34 26.94 -1.02
CA GLY A 38 4.93 27.63 0.20
C GLY A 38 3.65 28.47 0.06
N ASN A 39 2.93 28.33 -1.06
CA ASN A 39 1.72 29.10 -1.36
C ASN A 39 0.59 28.16 -1.79
N GLU A 40 -0.35 27.93 -0.88
CA GLU A 40 -1.49 27.04 -1.11
C GLU A 40 -2.42 27.54 -2.23
N ALA A 41 -2.72 28.84 -2.28
CA ALA A 41 -3.61 29.40 -3.29
C ALA A 41 -3.03 29.25 -4.70
N ALA A 42 -1.74 29.55 -4.88
CA ALA A 42 -1.06 29.35 -6.16
C ALA A 42 -0.95 27.86 -6.52
N ALA A 43 -0.71 26.99 -5.54
CA ALA A 43 -0.66 25.56 -5.75
C ALA A 43 -2.00 25.03 -6.29
N LEU A 44 -3.12 25.35 -5.63
CA LEU A 44 -4.46 24.91 -6.04
C LEU A 44 -4.84 25.41 -7.44
N GLN A 45 -4.48 26.64 -7.80
CA GLN A 45 -4.73 27.20 -9.13
C GLN A 45 -3.90 26.53 -10.24
N SER A 46 -2.74 25.99 -9.89
CA SER A 46 -1.84 25.36 -10.86
C SER A 46 -2.21 23.92 -11.21
N VAL A 47 -2.95 23.22 -10.33
CA VAL A 47 -3.20 21.78 -10.46
C VAL A 47 -4.15 21.51 -11.63
N SER A 48 -3.78 20.56 -12.46
CA SER A 48 -4.53 20.13 -13.63
C SER A 48 -5.09 18.72 -13.45
N PRO A 49 -6.17 18.36 -14.16
CA PRO A 49 -6.65 16.98 -14.24
C PRO A 49 -5.57 15.95 -14.62
N LEU A 50 -4.57 16.33 -15.44
CA LEU A 50 -3.54 15.40 -15.90
C LEU A 50 -2.57 14.98 -14.79
N ASP A 51 -2.46 15.78 -13.73
CA ASP A 51 -1.52 15.52 -12.63
C ASP A 51 -1.85 14.24 -11.84
N GLY A 52 -3.13 13.89 -11.73
CA GLY A 52 -3.57 12.67 -11.03
C GLY A 52 -3.33 11.38 -11.80
N VAL A 53 -3.08 11.45 -13.12
CA VAL A 53 -3.01 10.27 -14.00
C VAL A 53 -1.82 9.38 -13.61
N TRP A 54 -0.64 9.97 -13.40
CA TRP A 54 0.56 9.20 -13.07
C TRP A 54 0.47 8.51 -11.71
N PHE A 55 -0.18 9.16 -10.74
CA PHE A 55 -0.46 8.55 -9.44
C PHE A 55 -1.38 7.34 -9.59
N ALA A 56 -2.48 7.49 -10.34
CA ALA A 56 -3.43 6.41 -10.57
C ALA A 56 -2.80 5.24 -11.32
N LEU A 57 -2.03 5.51 -12.38
CA LEU A 57 -1.32 4.48 -13.14
C LEU A 57 -0.32 3.72 -12.28
N ALA A 58 0.40 4.40 -11.38
CA ALA A 58 1.35 3.72 -10.49
C ALA A 58 0.65 2.82 -9.46
N ILE A 59 -0.40 3.29 -8.80
CA ILE A 59 -1.16 2.47 -7.83
C ILE A 59 -1.83 1.27 -8.53
N LEU A 60 -2.55 1.52 -9.63
CA LEU A 60 -3.22 0.46 -10.38
C LEU A 60 -2.22 -0.50 -11.03
N GLY A 61 -1.07 -0.01 -11.48
CA GLY A 61 -0.01 -0.82 -12.05
C GLY A 61 0.56 -1.81 -11.02
N ILE A 62 0.89 -1.33 -9.82
CA ILE A 62 1.43 -2.19 -8.75
C ILE A 62 0.38 -3.21 -8.28
N LEU A 63 -0.82 -2.75 -7.91
CA LEU A 63 -1.88 -3.64 -7.43
C LEU A 63 -2.39 -4.58 -8.52
N GLY A 64 -2.51 -4.09 -9.76
CA GLY A 64 -2.90 -4.90 -10.91
C GLY A 64 -1.87 -5.95 -11.23
N ALA A 65 -0.58 -5.61 -11.25
CA ALA A 65 0.49 -6.59 -11.43
C ALA A 65 0.51 -7.64 -10.32
N HIS A 66 0.24 -7.24 -9.07
CA HIS A 66 0.10 -8.15 -7.95
C HIS A 66 -1.00 -9.19 -8.18
N GLU A 67 -2.23 -8.75 -8.45
CA GLU A 67 -3.34 -9.67 -8.72
C GLU A 67 -3.14 -10.50 -10.00
N LEU A 68 -2.54 -9.92 -11.04
CA LEU A 68 -2.19 -10.64 -12.26
C LEU A 68 -1.13 -11.70 -12.02
N GLY A 69 -0.22 -11.51 -11.06
CA GLY A 69 0.74 -12.51 -10.62
C GLY A 69 0.05 -13.74 -10.04
N HIS A 70 -0.88 -13.53 -9.11
CA HIS A 70 -1.71 -14.61 -8.58
C HIS A 70 -2.51 -15.30 -9.69
N TRP A 71 -3.19 -14.52 -10.53
CA TRP A 71 -3.99 -15.04 -11.64
C TRP A 71 -3.17 -15.92 -12.58
N TYR A 72 -1.97 -15.45 -12.96
CA TYR A 72 -1.08 -16.16 -13.86
C TYR A 72 -0.57 -17.47 -13.24
N ALA A 73 -0.12 -17.43 -11.99
CA ALA A 73 0.35 -18.60 -11.27
C ALA A 73 -0.78 -19.64 -11.08
N ALA A 74 -1.99 -19.19 -10.70
CA ALA A 74 -3.14 -20.05 -10.53
C ALA A 74 -3.55 -20.74 -11.86
N ARG A 75 -3.47 -19.99 -12.98
CA ARG A 75 -3.79 -20.53 -14.31
C ARG A 75 -2.75 -21.54 -14.82
N ARG A 76 -1.47 -21.40 -14.45
CA ARG A 76 -0.43 -22.43 -14.67
C ARG A 76 -0.79 -23.76 -13.97
N TYR A 77 -1.46 -23.68 -12.82
CA TYR A 77 -1.98 -24.82 -12.07
C TYR A 77 -3.40 -25.25 -12.47
N ARG A 78 -3.97 -24.68 -13.54
CA ARG A 78 -5.34 -24.94 -14.02
C ARG A 78 -6.44 -24.68 -12.99
N LEU A 79 -6.19 -23.79 -12.03
CA LEU A 79 -7.20 -23.38 -11.05
C LEU A 79 -8.19 -22.40 -11.67
N GLU A 80 -9.45 -22.52 -11.27
CA GLU A 80 -10.47 -21.53 -11.61
C GLU A 80 -10.33 -20.26 -10.74
N VAL A 81 -9.94 -19.17 -11.37
CA VAL A 81 -9.78 -17.85 -10.73
C VAL A 81 -10.56 -16.78 -11.48
N SER A 82 -11.08 -15.80 -10.74
CA SER A 82 -11.69 -14.60 -11.35
C SER A 82 -10.63 -13.65 -11.92
N LEU A 83 -11.09 -12.68 -12.70
CA LEU A 83 -10.29 -11.48 -12.99
C LEU A 83 -10.08 -10.65 -11.70
N PRO A 84 -9.04 -9.79 -11.66
CA PRO A 84 -8.80 -8.87 -10.57
C PRO A 84 -10.01 -7.96 -10.32
N LEU A 85 -10.46 -7.88 -9.07
CA LEU A 85 -11.47 -6.94 -8.65
C LEU A 85 -10.82 -5.85 -7.79
N PHE A 86 -10.83 -4.62 -8.28
CA PHE A 86 -10.34 -3.47 -7.53
C PHE A 86 -11.43 -2.92 -6.62
N ILE A 87 -11.04 -2.45 -5.43
CA ILE A 87 -11.97 -1.86 -4.47
C ILE A 87 -11.71 -0.35 -4.42
N PRO A 88 -12.63 0.48 -4.97
CA PRO A 88 -12.48 1.92 -4.89
C PRO A 88 -12.66 2.39 -3.45
N GLY A 89 -11.96 3.47 -3.08
CA GLY A 89 -12.14 4.09 -1.77
C GLY A 89 -11.34 5.37 -1.66
N PRO A 90 -11.87 6.44 -1.05
CA PRO A 90 -11.17 7.72 -0.87
C PRO A 90 -10.11 7.63 0.24
N THR A 91 -9.29 6.57 0.23
CA THR A 91 -8.16 6.37 1.14
C THR A 91 -6.97 7.22 0.68
N PHE A 92 -5.88 7.20 1.46
CA PHE A 92 -4.60 7.82 1.07
C PHE A 92 -4.07 7.33 -0.29
N ALA A 93 -4.44 6.12 -0.71
CA ALA A 93 -4.06 5.52 -1.99
C ALA A 93 -5.12 5.72 -3.09
N GLY A 94 -6.34 6.14 -2.73
CA GLY A 94 -7.51 6.13 -3.61
C GLY A 94 -8.11 4.73 -3.83
N THR A 95 -7.72 3.72 -3.04
CA THR A 95 -8.22 2.35 -3.12
C THR A 95 -8.09 1.63 -1.77
N PHE A 96 -8.93 0.62 -1.54
CA PHE A 96 -8.74 -0.36 -0.45
C PHE A 96 -7.89 -1.57 -0.87
N GLY A 97 -7.42 -1.60 -2.11
CA GLY A 97 -6.67 -2.70 -2.69
C GLY A 97 -7.42 -3.36 -3.84
N ALA A 98 -6.92 -4.51 -4.26
CA ALA A 98 -7.55 -5.39 -5.22
C ALA A 98 -7.51 -6.82 -4.65
N PHE A 99 -8.30 -7.72 -5.23
CA PHE A 99 -8.22 -9.14 -4.93
C PHE A 99 -8.70 -9.97 -6.12
N ILE A 100 -8.14 -11.16 -6.27
CA ILE A 100 -8.74 -12.25 -7.06
C ILE A 100 -9.61 -13.13 -6.17
N ARG A 101 -10.70 -13.65 -6.74
CA ARG A 101 -11.51 -14.69 -6.10
C ARG A 101 -11.04 -16.06 -6.58
N MET A 102 -10.44 -16.82 -5.68
CA MET A 102 -10.19 -18.25 -5.89
C MET A 102 -11.51 -19.02 -5.72
N ARG A 103 -11.89 -19.81 -6.72
CA ARG A 103 -13.13 -20.62 -6.68
C ARG A 103 -12.90 -22.01 -6.08
N GLU A 104 -11.65 -22.47 -6.12
CA GLU A 104 -11.26 -23.81 -5.70
C GLU A 104 -10.08 -23.73 -4.72
N ARG A 105 -9.96 -24.74 -3.86
CA ARG A 105 -8.83 -24.83 -2.92
C ARG A 105 -7.59 -25.35 -3.66
N PRO A 106 -6.39 -24.76 -3.43
CA PRO A 106 -5.17 -25.28 -4.02
C PRO A 106 -4.96 -26.76 -3.66
N PRO A 107 -4.67 -27.65 -4.64
CA PRO A 107 -4.62 -29.09 -4.42
C PRO A 107 -3.41 -29.53 -3.58
N THR A 108 -2.35 -28.71 -3.54
CA THR A 108 -1.11 -29.03 -2.82
C THR A 108 -0.54 -27.79 -2.14
N ARG A 109 0.29 -28.01 -1.10
CA ARG A 109 1.04 -26.95 -0.41
C ARG A 109 1.94 -26.17 -1.37
N ARG A 110 2.55 -26.84 -2.34
CA ARG A 110 3.39 -26.21 -3.37
C ARG A 110 2.57 -25.26 -4.25
N CYS A 111 1.40 -25.71 -4.70
CA CYS A 111 0.50 -24.85 -5.47
C CYS A 111 0.05 -23.64 -4.66
N ALA A 112 -0.33 -23.82 -3.38
CA ALA A 112 -0.69 -22.72 -2.50
C ALA A 112 0.47 -21.72 -2.32
N PHE A 113 1.70 -22.20 -2.12
CA PHE A 113 2.88 -21.36 -1.99
C PHE A 113 3.17 -20.58 -3.26
N ASP A 114 3.22 -21.24 -4.41
CA ASP A 114 3.57 -20.60 -5.68
C ASP A 114 2.54 -19.52 -6.05
N VAL A 115 1.25 -19.79 -5.87
CA VAL A 115 0.19 -18.82 -6.13
C VAL A 115 0.30 -17.65 -5.16
N ALA A 116 0.43 -17.89 -3.85
CA ALA A 116 0.51 -16.84 -2.85
C ALA A 116 1.78 -15.97 -2.98
N ALA A 117 2.92 -16.56 -3.35
CA ALA A 117 4.17 -15.81 -3.54
C ALA A 117 4.17 -15.00 -4.83
N ALA A 118 3.48 -15.45 -5.89
CA ALA A 118 3.52 -14.83 -7.20
C ALA A 118 3.04 -13.37 -7.17
N GLY A 119 1.95 -13.06 -6.47
CA GLY A 119 1.40 -11.70 -6.44
C GLY A 119 2.33 -10.67 -5.80
N PRO A 120 2.82 -10.87 -4.57
CA PRO A 120 3.81 -9.97 -3.98
C PRO A 120 5.05 -9.76 -4.85
N LEU A 121 5.58 -10.84 -5.44
CA LEU A 121 6.75 -10.76 -6.31
C LEU A 121 6.51 -9.90 -7.56
N THR A 122 5.37 -10.09 -8.24
CA THR A 122 5.02 -9.27 -9.41
C THR A 122 4.66 -7.83 -9.03
N GLY A 123 3.97 -7.62 -7.91
CA GLY A 123 3.65 -6.29 -7.40
C GLY A 123 4.89 -5.45 -7.09
N PHE A 124 5.88 -6.04 -6.40
CA PHE A 124 7.15 -5.35 -6.14
C PHE A 124 7.94 -5.07 -7.43
N ALA A 125 7.95 -6.02 -8.37
CA ALA A 125 8.60 -5.85 -9.65
C ALA A 125 7.96 -4.75 -10.52
N ALA A 126 6.66 -4.48 -10.34
CA ALA A 126 5.92 -3.49 -11.11
C ALA A 126 6.06 -2.05 -10.62
N ARG A 127 6.93 -1.78 -9.62
CA ARG A 127 7.14 -0.41 -9.15
C ARG A 127 7.68 0.45 -10.31
N PRO A 128 7.19 1.69 -10.49
CA PRO A 128 7.72 2.57 -11.52
C PRO A 128 9.18 2.96 -11.21
N GLU A 129 10.06 2.80 -12.19
CA GLU A 129 11.45 3.24 -12.10
C GLU A 129 11.53 4.77 -11.92
N GLY A 130 12.39 5.23 -11.01
CA GLY A 130 12.60 6.66 -10.76
C GLY A 130 11.75 7.28 -9.65
N GLY A 131 10.82 6.55 -9.03
CA GLY A 131 10.10 7.02 -7.84
C GLY A 131 11.03 7.53 -6.74
N ASP A 132 12.13 6.85 -6.47
CA ASP A 132 13.07 7.20 -5.39
C ASP A 132 13.83 8.53 -5.60
N ARG A 133 13.81 9.10 -6.82
CA ARG A 133 14.58 10.31 -7.18
C ARG A 133 13.81 11.62 -7.02
N THR A 134 12.70 11.62 -6.29
CA THR A 134 11.71 12.71 -6.36
C THR A 134 11.41 13.37 -5.01
N VAL A 135 12.40 13.34 -4.12
CA VAL A 135 12.39 14.13 -2.88
C VAL A 135 12.97 15.51 -3.19
N HIS A 136 12.16 16.54 -2.99
CA HIS A 136 12.56 17.92 -3.24
C HIS A 136 12.61 18.71 -1.93
N ALA A 137 13.61 19.59 -1.81
CA ALA A 137 13.58 20.66 -0.83
C ALA A 137 12.45 21.62 -1.23
N GLY A 138 11.43 21.73 -0.39
CA GLY A 138 10.31 22.62 -0.62
C GLY A 138 10.61 24.05 -0.17
N ALA A 139 9.57 24.85 0.08
CA ALA A 139 9.72 26.21 0.55
C ALA A 139 10.31 26.28 1.97
N PRO A 140 10.93 27.42 2.35
CA PRO A 140 11.34 27.67 3.73
C PRO A 140 10.12 27.58 4.66
N ARG A 141 10.21 26.78 5.72
CA ARG A 141 9.18 26.71 6.76
C ARG A 141 9.16 28.01 7.57
N SER A 142 7.99 28.34 8.11
CA SER A 142 7.80 29.49 8.99
C SER A 142 8.71 29.42 10.22
N ASP A 143 9.11 30.57 10.75
CA ASP A 143 10.03 30.63 11.90
C ASP A 143 9.45 30.02 13.18
N GLY A 144 8.11 30.00 13.31
CA GLY A 144 7.41 29.28 14.39
C GLY A 144 7.59 27.77 14.33
N ASP A 145 7.54 27.18 13.13
CA ASP A 145 7.78 25.74 12.95
C ASP A 145 9.24 25.36 13.17
N ARG A 146 10.17 26.23 12.73
CA ARG A 146 11.60 26.04 12.94
C ARG A 146 11.97 26.04 14.42
N THR A 147 11.42 26.98 15.20
CA THR A 147 11.67 27.09 16.64
C THR A 147 11.07 25.91 17.40
N ARG A 148 9.83 25.51 17.10
CA ARG A 148 9.18 24.34 17.71
C ARG A 148 9.94 23.04 17.43
N ARG A 149 10.45 22.86 16.21
CA ARG A 149 11.23 21.68 15.83
C ARG A 149 12.63 21.65 16.44
N ARG A 150 13.30 22.80 16.53
CA ARG A 150 14.59 22.90 17.24
C ARG A 150 14.42 22.59 18.74
N ALA A 151 13.31 23.02 19.34
CA ALA A 151 12.99 22.75 20.73
C ALA A 151 12.73 21.25 21.00
N SER A 152 12.10 20.54 20.05
CA SER A 152 11.81 19.09 20.16
C SER A 152 13.01 18.18 19.83
N ARG A 153 14.16 18.74 19.41
CA ARG A 153 15.40 17.95 19.23
C ARG A 153 16.04 17.60 20.59
N PRO A 154 16.44 16.33 20.82
CA PRO A 154 17.22 15.93 21.99
C PRO A 154 18.47 16.79 22.16
N ALA A 155 18.78 17.22 23.38
CA ALA A 155 19.88 18.15 23.65
C ALA A 155 21.26 17.60 23.21
N ALA A 156 21.44 16.27 23.27
CA ALA A 156 22.65 15.59 22.80
C ALA A 156 22.87 15.72 21.28
N ASP A 157 21.79 15.82 20.49
CA ASP A 157 21.87 15.90 19.03
C ASP A 157 22.17 17.33 18.54
N ARG A 158 22.00 18.35 19.41
CA ARG A 158 22.28 19.76 19.08
C ARG A 158 23.77 20.08 18.99
N ARG A 159 24.65 19.25 19.56
CA ARG A 159 26.10 19.50 19.65
C ARG A 159 26.93 18.77 18.59
N ARG A 160 26.35 17.83 17.83
CA ARG A 160 27.08 17.11 16.77
C ARG A 160 27.04 17.88 15.46
N PRO A 161 28.19 18.26 14.86
CA PRO A 161 28.22 18.74 13.49
C PRO A 161 27.89 17.59 12.55
N ARG A 162 26.64 17.52 12.09
CA ARG A 162 26.24 16.65 10.97
C ARG A 162 26.18 17.47 9.68
N PRO A 163 26.37 16.83 8.51
CA PRO A 163 26.04 17.46 7.23
C PRO A 163 24.63 18.04 7.32
N ARG A 164 24.47 19.35 7.08
CA ARG A 164 23.18 20.01 7.20
C ARG A 164 22.27 19.53 6.06
N SER A 165 21.25 18.76 6.39
CA SER A 165 20.22 18.39 5.43
C SER A 165 19.34 19.61 5.10
N PRO A 166 18.60 19.63 3.97
CA PRO A 166 17.61 20.68 3.69
C PRO A 166 16.62 20.88 4.84
N VAL A 167 16.32 19.79 5.55
CA VAL A 167 15.49 19.75 6.75
C VAL A 167 16.11 20.50 7.93
N ASP A 168 17.44 20.47 8.07
CA ASP A 168 18.18 21.23 9.08
C ASP A 168 18.20 22.73 8.78
N ASN A 169 18.16 23.09 7.49
CA ASN A 169 18.05 24.46 7.02
C ASN A 169 16.60 24.99 7.06
N GLY A 170 15.67 24.21 7.63
CA GLY A 170 14.29 24.61 7.83
C GLY A 170 13.45 24.60 6.55
N TYR A 171 13.84 23.85 5.52
CA TYR A 171 13.01 23.65 4.33
C TYR A 171 12.00 22.52 4.54
N ALA A 172 10.86 22.61 3.83
CA ALA A 172 9.92 21.50 3.69
C ALA A 172 10.57 20.32 2.95
N ILE A 173 10.14 19.09 3.25
CA ILE A 173 10.43 17.93 2.40
C ILE A 173 9.16 17.69 1.60
N ALA A 174 9.26 17.80 0.28
CA ALA A 174 8.15 17.53 -0.62
C ALA A 174 8.43 16.22 -1.37
N LEU A 175 7.58 15.22 -1.16
CA LEU A 175 7.62 13.96 -1.90
C LEU A 175 6.74 14.08 -3.13
N HIS A 176 7.27 13.77 -4.30
CA HIS A 176 6.50 13.82 -5.54
C HIS A 176 5.35 12.79 -5.52
N PRO A 177 4.17 13.09 -6.09
CA PRO A 177 3.01 12.19 -6.07
C PRO A 177 3.31 10.79 -6.60
N LEU A 178 4.12 10.67 -7.65
CA LEU A 178 4.54 9.36 -8.19
C LEU A 178 5.34 8.52 -7.17
N ALA A 179 6.22 9.14 -6.38
CA ALA A 179 6.92 8.45 -5.30
C ALA A 179 5.98 8.04 -4.18
N THR A 180 5.05 8.92 -3.81
CA THR A 180 4.02 8.59 -2.83
C THR A 180 3.22 7.37 -3.30
N ALA A 181 2.80 7.35 -4.57
CA ALA A 181 2.10 6.20 -5.16
C ALA A 181 2.94 4.92 -5.12
N ALA A 182 4.20 4.98 -5.55
CA ALA A 182 5.09 3.82 -5.53
C ALA A 182 5.30 3.30 -4.10
N TRP A 183 5.56 4.18 -3.14
CA TRP A 183 5.73 3.83 -1.73
C TRP A 183 4.46 3.19 -1.15
N VAL A 184 3.29 3.79 -1.39
CA VAL A 184 2.01 3.24 -0.92
C VAL A 184 1.72 1.89 -1.57
N GLY A 185 1.91 1.74 -2.88
CA GLY A 185 1.67 0.49 -3.59
C GLY A 185 2.58 -0.64 -3.08
N MET A 186 3.87 -0.33 -2.88
CA MET A 186 4.81 -1.28 -2.26
C MET A 186 4.43 -1.60 -0.82
N LEU A 187 3.96 -0.62 -0.04
CA LEU A 187 3.49 -0.84 1.32
C LEU A 187 2.27 -1.77 1.34
N LEU A 188 1.26 -1.53 0.50
CA LEU A 188 0.08 -2.40 0.39
C LEU A 188 0.47 -3.83 -0.01
N THR A 189 1.42 -3.96 -0.94
CA THR A 189 1.98 -5.27 -1.34
C THR A 189 2.70 -5.96 -0.18
N ALA A 190 3.48 -5.21 0.61
CA ALA A 190 4.21 -5.75 1.76
C ALA A 190 3.28 -6.13 2.92
N LEU A 191 2.18 -5.41 3.11
CA LEU A 191 1.19 -5.72 4.13
C LEU A 191 0.48 -7.05 3.83
N ASN A 192 0.27 -7.39 2.56
CA ASN A 192 -0.21 -8.71 2.15
C ASN A 192 0.76 -9.85 2.51
N LEU A 193 2.04 -9.57 2.79
CA LEU A 193 3.00 -10.58 3.27
C LEU A 193 2.94 -10.82 4.79
N PHE A 194 2.04 -10.16 5.52
CA PHE A 194 1.85 -10.50 6.92
C PHE A 194 1.38 -11.96 7.05
N PRO A 195 1.95 -12.76 7.97
CA PRO A 195 1.63 -14.17 8.12
C PRO A 195 0.29 -14.38 8.84
N ALA A 196 -0.78 -13.73 8.39
CA ALA A 196 -2.08 -13.71 9.03
C ALA A 196 -3.20 -14.16 8.07
N GLY A 197 -3.79 -15.33 8.37
CA GLY A 197 -5.01 -15.84 7.73
C GLY A 197 -5.01 -15.88 6.20
N GLN A 198 -5.92 -15.10 5.59
CA GLN A 198 -6.18 -15.09 4.15
C GLN A 198 -5.22 -14.18 3.36
N LEU A 199 -4.32 -13.46 4.03
CA LEU A 199 -3.26 -12.73 3.34
C LEU A 199 -2.30 -13.71 2.65
N ASP A 200 -1.59 -13.23 1.63
CA ASP A 200 -0.60 -14.02 0.90
C ASP A 200 0.48 -14.59 1.83
N GLY A 201 0.95 -13.76 2.77
CA GLY A 201 1.91 -14.18 3.79
C GLY A 201 1.37 -15.30 4.69
N GLY A 202 0.06 -15.30 4.97
CA GLY A 202 -0.62 -16.38 5.69
C GLY A 202 -0.61 -17.68 4.89
N HIS A 203 -0.96 -17.62 3.59
CA HIS A 203 -0.90 -18.77 2.69
C HIS A 203 0.53 -19.31 2.53
N VAL A 204 1.52 -18.42 2.38
CA VAL A 204 2.95 -18.78 2.34
C VAL A 204 3.37 -19.45 3.66
N ALA A 205 3.05 -18.86 4.81
CA ALA A 205 3.39 -19.42 6.11
C ALA A 205 2.78 -20.81 6.32
N HIS A 206 1.51 -21.00 5.97
CA HIS A 206 0.84 -22.30 6.09
C HIS A 206 1.32 -23.34 5.09
N ALA A 207 1.83 -22.93 3.94
CA ALA A 207 2.43 -23.83 2.97
C ALA A 207 3.81 -24.33 3.44
N LEU A 208 4.66 -23.42 3.94
CA LEU A 208 6.04 -23.71 4.34
C LEU A 208 6.17 -24.33 5.74
N LEU A 209 5.35 -23.89 6.70
CA LEU A 209 5.50 -24.26 8.10
C LEU A 209 4.46 -25.33 8.52
N PRO A 210 4.77 -26.12 9.57
CA PRO A 210 3.76 -26.88 10.27
C PRO A 210 2.71 -25.94 10.87
N ARG A 211 1.47 -26.44 11.00
CA ARG A 211 0.32 -25.68 11.53
C ARG A 211 0.64 -24.85 12.78
N PRO A 212 1.20 -25.40 13.88
CA PRO A 212 1.43 -24.60 15.09
C PRO A 212 2.35 -23.40 14.87
N TRP A 213 3.39 -23.56 14.04
CA TRP A 213 4.34 -22.48 13.73
C TRP A 213 3.71 -21.40 12.85
N ALA A 214 2.90 -21.78 11.87
CA ALA A 214 2.15 -20.80 11.08
C ALA A 214 1.14 -20.01 11.94
N ARG A 215 0.47 -20.67 12.90
CA ARG A 215 -0.42 -20.00 13.87
C ARG A 215 0.34 -19.04 14.77
N ALA A 216 1.50 -19.47 15.28
CA ALA A 216 2.38 -18.64 16.10
C ALA A 216 2.87 -17.40 15.32
N ALA A 217 3.19 -17.54 14.04
CA ALA A 217 3.57 -16.41 13.19
C ALA A 217 2.43 -15.39 13.04
N GLY A 218 1.18 -15.83 12.83
CA GLY A 218 0.03 -14.92 12.75
C GLY A 218 -0.29 -14.22 14.06
N LEU A 219 -0.14 -14.91 15.19
CA LEU A 219 -0.21 -14.30 16.53
C LEU A 219 0.88 -13.25 16.71
N ALA A 220 2.13 -13.58 16.40
CA ALA A 220 3.25 -12.65 16.52
C ALA A 220 3.04 -11.40 15.66
N ALA A 221 2.56 -11.56 14.42
CA ALA A 221 2.23 -10.43 13.54
C ALA A 221 1.09 -9.57 14.11
N THR A 222 0.05 -10.20 14.68
CA THR A 222 -1.06 -9.48 15.32
C THR A 222 -0.61 -8.72 16.56
N THR A 223 0.22 -9.34 17.41
CA THR A 223 0.80 -8.68 18.58
C THR A 223 1.70 -7.52 18.17
N ALA A 224 2.53 -7.69 17.13
CA ALA A 224 3.36 -6.61 16.61
C ALA A 224 2.52 -5.43 16.11
N ALA A 225 1.45 -5.68 15.35
CA ALA A 225 0.51 -4.65 14.91
C ALA A 225 -0.15 -3.94 16.10
N ALA A 226 -0.55 -4.69 17.13
CA ALA A 226 -1.14 -4.14 18.35
C ALA A 226 -0.17 -3.22 19.11
N LEU A 227 1.10 -3.60 19.20
CA LEU A 227 2.13 -2.76 19.80
C LEU A 227 2.35 -1.47 18.99
N LEU A 228 2.37 -1.56 17.66
CA LEU A 228 2.52 -0.40 16.78
C LEU A 228 1.32 0.56 16.82
N SER A 229 0.17 0.13 17.36
CA SER A 229 -1.00 0.99 17.55
C SER A 229 -0.77 2.15 18.53
N THR A 230 0.25 2.05 19.39
CA THR A 230 0.66 3.18 20.26
C THR A 230 1.32 4.30 19.48
N GLU A 231 1.88 4.00 18.31
CA GLU A 231 2.62 4.95 17.47
C GLU A 231 1.74 5.58 16.38
N SER A 232 0.76 4.84 15.84
CA SER A 232 -0.13 5.36 14.80
C SER A 232 -1.47 4.63 14.75
N THR A 233 -2.54 5.41 14.56
CA THR A 233 -3.93 4.92 14.45
C THR A 233 -4.12 3.93 13.30
N ILE A 234 -3.31 4.00 12.23
CA ILE A 234 -3.40 3.04 11.11
C ILE A 234 -3.16 1.59 11.58
N TRP A 235 -2.34 1.41 12.61
CA TRP A 235 -2.04 0.10 13.17
C TRP A 235 -3.19 -0.47 13.99
N ILE A 236 -4.14 0.36 14.45
CA ILE A 236 -5.39 -0.14 15.05
C ILE A 236 -6.20 -0.91 14.00
N ALA A 237 -6.35 -0.33 12.81
CA ALA A 237 -7.06 -0.98 11.70
C ALA A 237 -6.36 -2.29 11.30
N TRP A 238 -5.03 -2.27 11.20
CA TRP A 238 -4.26 -3.49 10.89
C TRP A 238 -4.32 -4.54 11.98
N THR A 239 -4.30 -4.15 13.26
CA THR A 239 -4.50 -5.08 14.38
C THR A 239 -5.85 -5.79 14.28
N LEU A 240 -6.92 -5.05 13.95
CA LEU A 240 -8.23 -5.63 13.74
C LEU A 240 -8.23 -6.63 12.57
N VAL A 241 -7.67 -6.23 11.42
CA VAL A 241 -7.58 -7.08 10.23
C VAL A 241 -6.79 -8.36 10.52
N THR A 242 -5.58 -8.25 11.06
CA THR A 242 -4.73 -9.42 11.34
C THR A 242 -5.33 -10.30 12.42
N SER A 243 -5.99 -9.73 13.43
CA SER A 243 -6.72 -10.50 14.44
C SER A 243 -7.81 -11.34 13.77
N VAL A 244 -8.74 -10.69 13.05
CA VAL A 244 -9.85 -11.38 12.39
C VAL A 244 -9.33 -12.48 11.45
N MET A 245 -8.30 -12.18 10.65
CA MET A 245 -7.73 -13.16 9.73
C MET A 245 -7.05 -14.32 10.46
N THR A 246 -6.28 -14.04 11.52
CA THR A 246 -5.63 -15.10 12.31
C THR A 246 -6.66 -16.02 12.95
N PHE A 247 -7.71 -15.49 13.59
CA PHE A 247 -8.74 -16.30 14.25
C PHE A 247 -9.65 -17.05 13.26
N THR A 248 -10.06 -16.42 12.15
CA THR A 248 -10.89 -17.08 11.13
C THR A 248 -10.15 -18.24 10.45
N SER A 249 -8.85 -18.11 10.23
CA SER A 249 -8.02 -19.18 9.65
C SER A 249 -7.90 -20.42 10.55
N TRP A 250 -8.08 -20.27 11.86
CA TRP A 250 -8.07 -21.40 12.79
C TRP A 250 -9.37 -22.18 12.77
N ASN A 251 -10.49 -21.47 12.58
CA ASN A 251 -11.82 -22.04 12.57
C ASN A 251 -12.20 -22.61 11.19
N ALA A 252 -11.46 -22.25 10.13
CA ALA A 252 -11.71 -22.72 8.76
C ALA A 252 -11.10 -24.10 8.43
N ALA A 253 -10.51 -24.80 9.41
CA ALA A 253 -10.08 -26.18 9.24
C ALA A 253 -11.21 -27.16 9.61
N PRO A 254 -11.49 -28.20 8.80
CA PRO A 254 -12.08 -29.43 9.33
C PRO A 254 -11.11 -30.13 10.29
#